data_AF-A0A6P2CPV4-F1
#
_entry.id   AF-A0A6P2CPV4-F1
#
_cell.length_a   1.000
_cell.length_b   1.000
_cell.length_c   1.000
_cell.angle_alpha   90.00
_cell.angle_beta   90.00
_cell.angle_gamma   90.00
#
_symmetry.space_group_name_H-M   'P 1'
#
loop_
_entity.id
_entity.type
_entity.pdbx_description
1 polymer ?
#
loop_
_entity_poly.entity_id
_entity_poly.type
_entity_poly.pdbx_seq_one_letter_code
_entity_poly.pdbx_strand_id
1 'polypeptide(L)'
;MEIGNKIKALRQEKGLTQQQFAEKLYISFQSVSNWERHKGHPTTEMMLLIIERFDLPLDFFIVHPSDPCENNEEDLILLSFLANLHSNRKEKPTLKQLEKTSGIAINKIKQYYPSYDDLFYAVINRIDKDVKIRVETSLSINNNLVSVFINDMAPMLYSKKEELHLLYTRPYIRHIWIKFIKSKYLSLLIKHNPDMAADPMSMEYFIEMLMSFISVWMSQPEPEPLVDFQNRMKKMLG
;
A
#
# COMPACT_ATOMS: atom_id res chain seq x y z
N MET A 1 12.02 12.40 -9.60
CA MET A 1 11.04 13.51 -9.43
C MET A 1 10.41 13.40 -8.05
N GLU A 2 10.60 14.39 -7.17
CA GLU A 2 10.09 14.33 -5.79
C GLU A 2 8.55 14.46 -5.68
N ILE A 3 7.98 13.97 -4.58
CA ILE A 3 6.54 13.99 -4.30
C ILE A 3 5.94 15.40 -4.37
N GLY A 4 6.63 16.42 -3.86
CA GLY A 4 6.19 17.82 -3.93
C GLY A 4 5.92 18.30 -5.36
N ASN A 5 6.74 17.85 -6.31
CA ASN A 5 6.57 18.16 -7.73
C ASN A 5 5.36 17.43 -8.33
N LYS A 6 5.12 16.17 -7.93
CA LYS A 6 3.92 15.41 -8.33
C LYS A 6 2.64 16.10 -7.86
N ILE A 7 2.60 16.57 -6.61
CA ILE A 7 1.46 17.31 -6.05
C ILE A 7 1.20 18.59 -6.83
N LYS A 8 2.26 19.37 -7.08
CA LYS A 8 2.16 20.62 -7.84
C LYS A 8 1.62 20.39 -9.26
N ALA A 9 2.17 19.38 -9.95
CA ALA A 9 1.76 19.02 -11.30
C ALA A 9 0.29 18.59 -11.34
N LEU A 10 -0.13 17.68 -10.46
CA LEU A 10 -1.52 17.26 -10.30
C LEU A 10 -2.45 18.46 -10.08
N ARG A 11 -2.09 19.34 -9.14
CA ARG A 11 -2.89 20.52 -8.83
C ARG A 11 -3.07 21.43 -10.05
N GLN A 12 -1.99 21.67 -10.79
CA GLN A 12 -2.01 22.49 -12.00
C GLN A 12 -2.82 21.83 -13.13
N GLU A 13 -2.70 20.51 -13.31
CA GLU A 13 -3.52 19.74 -14.25
C GLU A 13 -5.01 19.88 -13.95
N LYS A 14 -5.40 19.87 -12.67
CA LYS A 14 -6.80 20.08 -12.25
C LYS A 14 -7.23 21.56 -12.24
N GLY A 15 -6.37 22.49 -12.63
CA GLY A 15 -6.67 23.93 -12.68
C GLY A 15 -6.90 24.58 -11.30
N LEU A 16 -6.36 23.99 -10.23
CA LEU A 16 -6.62 24.43 -8.85
C LEU A 16 -5.54 25.37 -8.32
N THR A 17 -5.92 26.35 -7.50
CA THR A 17 -4.97 27.09 -6.66
C THR A 17 -4.50 26.21 -5.49
N GLN A 18 -3.36 26.55 -4.87
CA GLN A 18 -2.89 25.84 -3.67
C GLN A 18 -3.94 25.85 -2.54
N GLN A 19 -4.70 26.94 -2.42
CA GLN A 19 -5.79 27.05 -1.45
C GLN A 19 -6.95 26.09 -1.78
N GLN A 20 -7.42 26.08 -3.04
CA GLN A 20 -8.49 25.17 -3.45
C GLN A 20 -8.10 23.70 -3.31
N PHE A 21 -6.82 23.37 -3.58
CA PHE A 21 -6.29 22.03 -3.37
C PHE A 21 -6.29 21.65 -1.88
N ALA A 22 -5.86 22.57 -1.01
CA ALA A 22 -5.88 22.37 0.44
C ALA A 22 -7.30 22.18 0.98
N GLU A 23 -8.25 22.99 0.51
CA GLU A 23 -9.68 22.89 0.87
C GLU A 23 -10.27 21.53 0.48
N LYS A 24 -9.93 21.00 -0.71
CA LYS A 24 -10.39 19.67 -1.15
C LYS A 24 -9.88 18.53 -0.28
N LEU A 25 -8.75 18.72 0.41
CA LEU A 25 -8.09 17.75 1.29
C LEU A 25 -8.32 18.04 2.78
N TYR A 26 -9.07 19.10 3.12
CA TYR A 26 -9.33 19.52 4.49
C TYR A 26 -8.06 19.80 5.30
N ILE A 27 -7.07 20.45 4.67
CA ILE A 27 -5.80 20.83 5.29
C ILE A 27 -5.53 22.32 5.13
N SER A 28 -4.51 22.81 5.84
CA SER A 28 -4.03 24.16 5.69
C SER A 28 -3.39 24.40 4.32
N PHE A 29 -3.54 25.61 3.80
CA PHE A 29 -2.78 26.09 2.64
C PHE A 29 -1.26 25.92 2.84
N GLN A 30 -0.77 26.17 4.06
CA GLN A 30 0.65 26.07 4.41
C GLN A 30 1.19 24.66 4.19
N SER A 31 0.39 23.63 4.45
CA SER A 31 0.78 22.22 4.18
C SER A 31 1.08 22.02 2.70
N VAL A 32 0.17 22.41 1.82
CA VAL A 32 0.34 22.30 0.36
C VAL A 32 1.53 23.14 -0.10
N SER A 33 1.63 24.38 0.36
CA SER A 33 2.75 25.28 0.04
C SER A 33 4.10 24.71 0.47
N ASN A 34 4.17 24.04 1.63
CA ASN A 34 5.40 23.42 2.12
C ASN A 34 5.78 22.20 1.28
N TRP A 35 4.81 21.35 0.92
CA TRP A 35 5.06 20.18 0.07
C TRP A 35 5.58 20.60 -1.31
N GLU A 36 4.93 21.56 -1.96
CA GLU A 36 5.34 22.04 -3.30
C GLU A 36 6.68 22.79 -3.32
N ARG A 37 7.19 23.19 -2.16
CA ARG A 37 8.49 23.85 -2.00
C ARG A 37 9.54 22.96 -1.34
N HIS A 38 9.27 21.66 -1.18
CA HIS A 38 10.20 20.71 -0.55
C HIS A 38 10.60 21.07 0.88
N LYS A 39 9.73 21.80 1.60
CA LYS A 39 9.91 22.17 3.03
C LYS A 39 9.21 21.21 3.98
N GLY A 40 8.63 20.14 3.46
CA GLY A 40 7.94 19.10 4.21
C GLY A 40 7.40 18.04 3.26
N HIS A 41 6.97 16.91 3.82
CA HIS A 41 6.44 15.77 3.07
C HIS A 41 5.01 15.45 3.54
N PRO A 42 4.12 15.00 2.64
CA PRO A 42 2.83 14.46 3.05
C PRO A 42 3.05 13.14 3.79
N THR A 43 2.20 12.84 4.79
CA THR A 43 2.18 11.50 5.39
C THR A 43 1.66 10.48 4.38
N THR A 44 1.90 9.19 4.62
CA THR A 44 1.33 8.13 3.77
C THR A 44 -0.19 8.21 3.73
N GLU A 45 -0.84 8.52 4.85
CA GLU A 45 -2.30 8.73 4.89
C GLU A 45 -2.76 9.87 3.98
N MET A 46 -2.00 10.98 3.96
CA MET A 46 -2.29 12.11 3.10
C MET A 46 -2.05 11.79 1.63
N MET A 47 -1.01 11.00 1.31
CA MET A 47 -0.81 10.48 -0.04
C MET A 47 -2.00 9.61 -0.49
N LEU A 48 -2.48 8.70 0.36
CA LEU A 48 -3.66 7.89 0.06
C LEU A 48 -4.93 8.74 -0.10
N LEU A 49 -5.09 9.79 0.72
CA LEU A 49 -6.21 10.72 0.59
C LEU A 49 -6.15 11.50 -0.74
N ILE A 50 -4.97 11.95 -1.18
CA ILE A 50 -4.81 12.61 -2.48
C ILE A 50 -5.17 11.64 -3.61
N ILE A 51 -4.68 10.40 -3.54
CA ILE A 51 -4.98 9.36 -4.53
C ILE A 51 -6.49 9.14 -4.63
N GLU A 52 -7.15 8.93 -3.50
CA GLU A 52 -8.60 8.72 -3.40
C GLU A 52 -9.39 9.94 -3.92
N ARG A 53 -9.00 11.15 -3.50
CA ARG A 53 -9.73 12.39 -3.80
C ARG A 53 -9.68 12.78 -5.27
N PHE A 54 -8.62 12.40 -5.96
CA PHE A 54 -8.37 12.78 -7.36
C PHE A 54 -8.38 11.59 -8.32
N ASP A 55 -8.85 10.42 -7.86
CA ASP A 55 -8.98 9.18 -8.63
C ASP A 55 -7.69 8.82 -9.38
N LEU A 56 -6.59 8.71 -8.62
CA LEU A 56 -5.27 8.42 -9.15
C LEU A 56 -4.91 6.94 -9.01
N PRO A 57 -3.96 6.43 -9.81
CA PRO A 57 -3.35 5.13 -9.55
C PRO A 57 -2.75 5.07 -8.14
N LEU A 58 -2.88 3.92 -7.46
CA LEU A 58 -2.38 3.76 -6.09
C LEU A 58 -0.86 3.76 -5.96
N ASP A 59 -0.14 3.64 -7.06
CA ASP A 59 1.31 3.80 -7.19
C ASP A 59 1.70 5.20 -7.70
N PHE A 60 0.77 6.15 -7.78
CA PHE A 60 1.00 7.50 -8.31
C PHE A 60 2.22 8.19 -7.69
N PHE A 61 2.47 8.02 -6.38
CA PHE A 61 3.61 8.64 -5.71
C PHE A 61 4.91 7.84 -5.81
N ILE A 62 4.91 6.61 -6.36
CA ILE A 62 6.14 5.82 -6.53
C ILE A 62 7.07 6.52 -7.51
N VAL A 63 8.30 6.80 -7.06
CA VAL A 63 9.34 7.41 -7.86
C VAL A 63 10.38 6.33 -8.10
N HIS A 64 10.51 5.85 -9.33
CA HIS A 64 11.55 4.89 -9.65
C HIS A 64 12.90 5.62 -9.80
N PRO A 65 13.98 5.06 -9.24
CA PRO A 65 15.33 5.47 -9.60
C PRO A 65 15.51 5.28 -11.12
N SER A 66 16.32 6.15 -11.74
CA SER A 66 16.43 6.18 -13.21
C SER A 66 17.50 5.21 -13.73
N ASP A 67 18.35 4.69 -12.82
CA ASP A 67 19.52 3.88 -13.14
C ASP A 67 19.38 2.42 -12.61
N PRO A 68 19.66 1.38 -13.42
CA PRO A 68 19.66 -0.01 -12.97
C PRO A 68 20.57 -0.32 -11.76
N CYS A 69 21.68 0.41 -11.56
CA CYS A 69 22.57 0.23 -10.41
C CYS A 69 21.95 0.72 -9.09
N GLU A 70 21.01 1.66 -9.16
CA GLU A 70 20.25 2.17 -8.00
C GLU A 70 19.27 1.12 -7.44
N ASN A 71 18.91 0.10 -8.23
CA ASN A 71 17.95 -0.93 -7.82
C ASN A 71 18.44 -1.82 -6.66
N ASN A 72 19.74 -2.15 -6.61
CA ASN A 72 20.27 -3.02 -5.55
C ASN A 72 20.30 -2.30 -4.19
N GLU A 73 20.62 -1.00 -4.19
CA GLU A 73 20.60 -0.22 -2.96
C GLU A 73 19.17 0.05 -2.48
N GLU A 74 18.26 0.38 -3.39
CA GLU A 74 16.84 0.52 -3.07
C GLU A 74 16.30 -0.77 -2.43
N ASP A 75 16.63 -1.93 -3.01
CA ASP A 75 16.28 -3.25 -2.46
C ASP A 75 16.82 -3.44 -1.05
N LEU A 76 18.10 -3.15 -0.80
CA LEU A 76 18.71 -3.24 0.52
C LEU A 76 18.04 -2.31 1.53
N ILE A 77 17.67 -1.08 1.13
CA ILE A 77 16.96 -0.14 2.00
C ILE A 77 15.59 -0.72 2.38
N LEU A 78 14.80 -1.17 1.40
CA LEU A 78 13.46 -1.70 1.62
C LEU A 78 13.48 -2.98 2.48
N LEU A 79 14.44 -3.89 2.24
CA LEU A 79 14.63 -5.09 3.05
C LEU A 79 15.08 -4.75 4.48
N SER A 80 15.96 -3.75 4.63
CA SER A 80 16.40 -3.29 5.95
C SER A 80 15.25 -2.70 6.77
N PHE A 81 14.29 -2.05 6.12
CA PHE A 81 13.09 -1.55 6.78
C PHE A 81 12.26 -2.70 7.34
N LEU A 82 11.99 -3.73 6.55
CA LEU A 82 11.26 -4.92 6.98
C LEU A 82 11.96 -5.65 8.13
N ALA A 83 13.27 -5.84 8.04
CA ALA A 83 14.06 -6.46 9.11
C ALA A 83 13.96 -5.68 10.45
N ASN A 84 13.93 -4.35 10.38
CA ASN A 84 13.74 -3.51 11.57
C ASN A 84 12.31 -3.56 12.12
N LEU A 85 11.28 -3.71 11.26
CA LEU A 85 9.91 -3.98 11.71
C LEU A 85 9.80 -5.31 12.46
N HIS A 86 10.51 -6.37 12.04
CA HIS A 86 10.56 -7.62 12.78
C HIS A 86 11.17 -7.42 14.18
N SER A 87 12.24 -6.62 14.26
CA SER A 87 13.02 -6.43 15.49
C SER A 87 12.33 -5.55 16.54
N ASN A 88 11.46 -4.62 16.14
CA ASN A 88 10.72 -3.75 17.06
C ASN A 88 9.25 -3.59 16.66
N ARG A 89 8.35 -4.03 17.53
CA ARG A 89 6.91 -3.99 17.28
C ARG A 89 6.25 -2.63 17.52
N LYS A 90 6.78 -1.84 18.46
CA LYS A 90 6.11 -0.63 18.99
C LYS A 90 6.55 0.65 18.29
N GLU A 91 7.79 0.69 17.82
CA GLU A 91 8.38 1.90 17.25
C GLU A 91 8.69 1.74 15.77
N LYS A 92 8.66 2.86 15.07
CA LYS A 92 9.00 2.98 13.65
C LYS A 92 10.51 2.78 13.44
N PRO A 93 10.95 2.09 12.37
CA PRO A 93 12.34 2.05 11.98
C PRO A 93 12.95 3.46 11.79
N THR A 94 14.12 3.68 12.37
CA THR A 94 14.87 4.94 12.27
C THR A 94 15.93 4.86 11.18
N LEU A 95 16.30 6.00 10.58
CA LEU A 95 17.36 6.04 9.55
C LEU A 95 18.70 5.47 10.04
N LYS A 96 19.02 5.63 11.33
CA LYS A 96 20.23 5.05 11.94
C LYS A 96 20.19 3.52 11.96
N GLN A 97 19.01 2.95 12.23
CA GLN A 97 18.82 1.50 12.17
C GLN A 97 18.91 0.99 10.73
N LEU A 98 18.31 1.71 9.77
CA LEU A 98 18.40 1.34 8.36
C LEU A 98 19.85 1.38 7.86
N GLU A 99 20.62 2.42 8.19
CA GLU A 99 22.05 2.50 7.85
C GLU A 99 22.84 1.34 8.43
N LYS A 100 22.61 0.99 9.70
CA LYS A 100 23.27 -0.15 10.35
C LYS A 100 22.94 -1.48 9.66
N THR A 101 21.69 -1.70 9.27
CA THR A 101 21.24 -2.97 8.70
C THR A 101 21.54 -3.10 7.21
N SER A 102 21.43 -2.02 6.43
CA SER A 102 21.68 -2.01 4.98
C SER A 102 23.14 -1.74 4.61
N GLY A 103 23.91 -1.10 5.49
CA GLY A 103 25.25 -0.58 5.18
C GLY A 103 25.23 0.70 4.33
N ILE A 104 24.06 1.26 4.02
CA ILE A 104 23.91 2.45 3.18
C ILE A 104 23.86 3.70 4.05
N ALA A 105 24.72 4.68 3.74
CA ALA A 105 24.79 5.91 4.50
C ALA A 105 23.45 6.66 4.54
N ILE A 106 23.09 7.26 5.69
CA ILE A 106 21.80 7.97 5.88
C ILE A 106 21.53 9.00 4.78
N ASN A 107 22.55 9.76 4.37
CA ASN A 107 22.38 10.79 3.33
C ASN A 107 21.98 10.18 1.99
N LYS A 108 22.49 8.97 1.69
CA LYS A 108 22.12 8.23 0.48
C LYS A 108 20.71 7.66 0.61
N ILE A 109 20.35 7.08 1.76
CA ILE A 109 18.97 6.64 2.03
C ILE A 109 17.97 7.78 1.81
N LYS A 110 18.29 8.99 2.27
CA LYS A 110 17.45 10.19 2.08
C LYS A 110 17.33 10.65 0.62
N GLN A 111 18.28 10.31 -0.25
CA GLN A 111 18.17 10.60 -1.68
C GLN A 111 17.12 9.69 -2.34
N TYR A 112 17.01 8.43 -1.90
CA TYR A 112 15.95 7.52 -2.33
C TYR A 112 14.60 7.88 -1.69
N TYR A 113 14.61 8.01 -0.37
CA TYR A 113 13.41 8.22 0.44
C TYR A 113 13.62 9.37 1.42
N PRO A 114 13.23 10.60 1.05
CA PRO A 114 13.46 11.79 1.88
C PRO A 114 12.79 11.75 3.26
N SER A 115 11.68 11.01 3.40
CA SER A 115 10.99 10.83 4.68
C SER A 115 10.62 9.37 4.94
N TYR A 116 10.25 9.09 6.20
CA TYR A 116 9.71 7.78 6.61
C TYR A 116 8.47 7.40 5.80
N ASP A 117 7.58 8.36 5.52
CA ASP A 117 6.32 8.12 4.82
C ASP A 117 6.55 7.78 3.35
N ASP A 118 7.58 8.36 2.70
CA ASP A 118 8.01 7.98 1.34
C ASP A 118 8.46 6.51 1.32
N LEU A 119 9.35 6.13 2.26
CA LEU A 119 9.86 4.77 2.39
C LEU A 119 8.74 3.77 2.70
N PHE A 120 7.89 4.09 3.67
CA PHE A 120 6.79 3.21 4.06
C PHE A 120 5.79 3.01 2.92
N TYR A 121 5.45 4.07 2.19
CA TYR A 121 4.59 3.98 1.00
C TYR A 121 5.22 3.12 -0.11
N ALA A 122 6.54 3.20 -0.32
CA ALA A 122 7.25 2.33 -1.25
C ALA A 122 7.19 0.85 -0.82
N VAL A 123 7.40 0.56 0.48
CA VAL A 123 7.33 -0.79 1.04
C VAL A 123 5.95 -1.43 0.83
N ILE A 124 4.85 -0.74 1.17
CA ILE A 124 3.51 -1.31 1.01
C ILE A 124 3.15 -1.56 -0.46
N ASN A 125 3.59 -0.69 -1.38
CA ASN A 125 3.40 -0.90 -2.81
C ASN A 125 4.22 -2.07 -3.34
N ARG A 126 5.47 -2.24 -2.87
CA ARG A 126 6.32 -3.38 -3.22
C ARG A 126 5.70 -4.71 -2.80
N ILE A 127 5.23 -4.80 -1.55
CA ILE A 127 4.65 -6.03 -1.02
C ILE A 127 3.42 -6.45 -1.83
N ASP A 128 2.57 -5.48 -2.17
CA ASP A 128 1.31 -5.74 -2.87
C ASP A 128 1.45 -5.89 -4.40
N LYS A 129 2.54 -5.40 -5.03
CA LYS A 129 2.71 -5.37 -6.49
C LYS A 129 2.39 -6.71 -7.17
N ASP A 130 2.99 -7.80 -6.68
CA ASP A 130 2.80 -9.13 -7.28
C ASP A 130 1.42 -9.71 -6.99
N VAL A 131 0.82 -9.36 -5.84
CA VAL A 131 -0.53 -9.80 -5.46
C VAL A 131 -1.52 -9.16 -6.43
N LYS A 132 -1.43 -7.83 -6.61
CA LYS A 132 -2.28 -7.06 -7.52
C LYS A 132 -2.25 -7.60 -8.95
N ILE A 133 -1.06 -7.80 -9.54
CA ILE A 133 -0.92 -8.26 -10.94
C ILE A 133 -1.63 -9.60 -11.14
N ARG A 134 -1.48 -10.52 -10.19
CA ARG A 134 -2.12 -11.84 -10.28
C ARG A 134 -3.62 -11.75 -10.08
N VAL A 135 -4.08 -10.95 -9.11
CA VAL A 135 -5.52 -10.71 -8.91
C VAL A 135 -6.15 -10.12 -10.16
N GLU A 136 -5.56 -9.09 -10.76
CA GLU A 136 -5.98 -8.50 -12.03
C GLU A 136 -6.09 -9.56 -13.13
N THR A 137 -5.08 -10.42 -13.24
CA THR A 137 -5.05 -11.52 -14.23
C THR A 137 -6.17 -12.52 -13.98
N SER A 138 -6.32 -13.01 -12.75
CA SER A 138 -7.36 -13.97 -12.39
C SER A 138 -8.78 -13.44 -12.58
N LEU A 139 -9.04 -12.19 -12.18
CA LEU A 139 -10.34 -11.54 -12.37
C LEU A 139 -10.69 -11.31 -13.84
N SER A 140 -9.70 -11.23 -14.73
CA SER A 140 -9.93 -11.13 -16.18
C SER A 140 -10.37 -12.46 -16.82
N ILE A 141 -10.09 -13.59 -16.16
CA ILE A 141 -10.34 -14.94 -16.68
C ILE A 141 -11.57 -15.57 -16.00
N ASN A 142 -11.78 -15.31 -14.71
CA ASN A 142 -12.80 -15.94 -13.89
C ASN A 142 -13.67 -14.88 -13.19
N ASN A 143 -14.98 -14.97 -13.42
CA ASN A 143 -15.98 -14.08 -12.83
C ASN A 143 -16.41 -14.48 -11.40
N ASN A 144 -16.01 -15.67 -10.92
CA ASN A 144 -16.31 -16.11 -9.57
C ASN A 144 -15.25 -15.59 -8.58
N LEU A 145 -15.57 -14.48 -7.92
CA LEU A 145 -14.70 -13.82 -6.93
C LEU A 145 -14.25 -14.74 -5.79
N VAL A 146 -15.14 -15.61 -5.31
CA VAL A 146 -14.82 -16.55 -4.23
C VAL A 146 -13.76 -17.55 -4.71
N SER A 147 -13.92 -18.08 -5.93
CA SER A 147 -12.94 -18.97 -6.54
C SER A 147 -11.59 -18.30 -6.74
N VAL A 148 -11.58 -17.06 -7.26
CA VAL A 148 -10.35 -16.26 -7.43
C VAL A 148 -9.66 -16.01 -6.09
N PHE A 149 -10.44 -15.64 -5.06
CA PHE A 149 -9.90 -15.42 -3.72
C PHE A 149 -9.24 -16.68 -3.15
N ILE A 150 -9.95 -17.81 -3.19
CA ILE A 150 -9.49 -19.06 -2.58
C ILE A 150 -8.32 -19.67 -3.36
N ASN A 151 -8.41 -19.73 -4.69
CA ASN A 151 -7.47 -20.51 -5.50
C ASN A 151 -6.28 -19.67 -5.99
N ASP A 152 -6.44 -18.36 -6.16
CA ASP A 152 -5.39 -17.51 -6.74
C ASP A 152 -4.81 -16.52 -5.72
N MET A 153 -5.66 -15.83 -4.95
CA MET A 153 -5.18 -14.83 -3.98
C MET A 153 -4.57 -15.49 -2.74
N ALA A 154 -5.24 -16.47 -2.13
CA ALA A 154 -4.80 -17.07 -0.87
C ALA A 154 -3.38 -17.66 -0.94
N PRO A 155 -2.97 -18.41 -1.99
CA PRO A 155 -1.59 -18.88 -2.11
C PRO A 155 -0.56 -17.75 -2.16
N MET A 156 -0.89 -16.64 -2.84
CA MET A 156 -0.02 -15.48 -2.95
C MET A 156 0.14 -14.75 -1.62
N LEU A 157 -0.97 -14.54 -0.91
CA LEU A 157 -0.95 -13.97 0.43
C LEU A 157 -0.11 -14.85 1.38
N TYR A 158 -0.31 -16.17 1.33
CA TYR A 158 0.45 -17.11 2.16
C TYR A 158 1.95 -17.11 1.85
N SER A 159 2.34 -16.92 0.58
CA SER A 159 3.75 -16.81 0.19
C SER A 159 4.45 -15.56 0.76
N LYS A 160 3.69 -14.50 1.08
CA LYS A 160 4.15 -13.22 1.66
C LYS A 160 3.75 -13.06 3.13
N LYS A 161 3.45 -14.17 3.81
CA LYS A 161 2.83 -14.14 5.14
C LYS A 161 3.67 -13.44 6.20
N GLU A 162 5.00 -13.49 6.10
CA GLU A 162 5.91 -12.83 7.06
C GLU A 162 5.81 -11.30 6.95
N GLU A 163 5.84 -10.78 5.73
CA GLU A 163 5.70 -9.35 5.48
C GLU A 163 4.28 -8.86 5.80
N LEU A 164 3.27 -9.63 5.38
CA LEU A 164 1.87 -9.31 5.70
C LEU A 164 1.61 -9.32 7.21
N HIS A 165 2.22 -10.26 7.94
CA HIS A 165 2.13 -10.28 9.41
C HIS A 165 2.63 -8.97 10.01
N LEU A 166 3.75 -8.41 9.52
CA LEU A 166 4.20 -7.10 9.95
C LEU A 166 3.16 -6.02 9.66
N LEU A 167 2.63 -5.97 8.43
CA LEU A 167 1.68 -4.94 8.04
C LEU A 167 0.38 -5.00 8.84
N TYR A 168 -0.11 -6.20 9.18
CA TYR A 168 -1.33 -6.37 9.95
C TYR A 168 -1.13 -6.24 11.47
N THR A 169 0.10 -6.30 12.01
CA THR A 169 0.29 -6.34 13.48
C THR A 169 1.03 -5.15 14.09
N ARG A 170 1.62 -4.28 13.28
CA ARG A 170 2.32 -3.07 13.75
C ARG A 170 1.31 -1.91 13.95
N PRO A 171 1.14 -1.36 15.16
CA PRO A 171 0.08 -0.38 15.46
C PRO A 171 0.11 0.87 14.58
N TYR A 172 1.31 1.34 14.21
CA TYR A 172 1.52 2.53 13.39
C TYR A 172 1.46 2.26 11.87
N ILE A 173 1.24 1.01 11.44
CA ILE A 173 1.14 0.59 10.03
C ILE A 173 -0.27 0.07 9.72
N ARG A 174 -0.83 -0.77 10.60
CA ARG A 174 -2.03 -1.57 10.35
C ARG A 174 -3.18 -0.77 9.74
N HIS A 175 -3.49 0.40 10.31
CA HIS A 175 -4.60 1.21 9.82
C HIS A 175 -4.36 1.72 8.38
N ILE A 176 -3.16 2.22 8.10
CA ILE A 176 -2.77 2.74 6.79
C ILE A 176 -2.77 1.61 5.76
N TRP A 177 -2.25 0.45 6.13
CA TRP A 177 -2.24 -0.74 5.28
C TRP A 177 -3.65 -1.22 4.92
N ILE A 178 -4.55 -1.31 5.90
CA ILE A 178 -5.95 -1.71 5.66
C ILE A 178 -6.62 -0.71 4.73
N LYS A 179 -6.43 0.62 4.94
CA LYS A 179 -6.97 1.64 4.05
C LYS A 179 -6.43 1.50 2.62
N PHE A 180 -5.12 1.28 2.47
CA PHE A 180 -4.46 1.09 1.18
C PHE A 180 -5.07 -0.10 0.40
N ILE A 181 -5.17 -1.27 1.04
CA ILE A 181 -5.70 -2.47 0.40
C ILE A 181 -7.20 -2.33 0.11
N LYS A 182 -8.00 -1.80 1.05
CA LYS A 182 -9.44 -1.58 0.80
C LYS A 182 -9.65 -0.71 -0.44
N SER A 183 -8.97 0.43 -0.51
CA SER A 183 -9.07 1.35 -1.67
C SER A 183 -8.65 0.65 -2.97
N LYS A 184 -7.55 -0.12 -2.93
CA LYS A 184 -7.01 -0.84 -4.09
C LYS A 184 -7.96 -1.88 -4.64
N TYR A 185 -8.35 -2.83 -3.79
CA TYR A 185 -9.11 -3.98 -4.23
C TYR A 185 -10.58 -3.62 -4.48
N LEU A 186 -11.13 -2.59 -3.83
CA LEU A 186 -12.44 -2.04 -4.20
C LEU A 186 -12.43 -1.51 -5.65
N SER A 187 -11.46 -0.65 -5.99
CA SER A 187 -11.35 -0.12 -7.35
C SER A 187 -11.19 -1.23 -8.40
N LEU A 188 -10.43 -2.28 -8.05
CA LEU A 188 -10.15 -3.38 -8.94
C LEU A 188 -11.35 -4.30 -9.15
N LEU A 189 -12.06 -4.64 -8.07
CA LEU A 189 -13.22 -5.52 -8.13
C LEU A 189 -14.37 -4.87 -8.89
N ILE A 190 -14.62 -3.56 -8.68
CA ILE A 190 -15.64 -2.81 -9.44
C ILE A 190 -15.30 -2.82 -10.94
N LYS A 191 -14.03 -2.58 -11.29
CA LYS A 191 -13.57 -2.56 -12.69
C LYS A 191 -13.79 -3.89 -13.41
N HIS A 192 -13.59 -5.02 -12.73
CA HIS A 192 -13.67 -6.35 -13.35
C HIS A 192 -15.02 -7.05 -13.15
N ASN A 193 -15.94 -6.50 -12.36
CA ASN A 193 -17.25 -7.09 -12.07
C ASN A 193 -18.35 -6.03 -12.21
N PRO A 194 -18.58 -5.50 -13.43
CA PRO A 194 -19.50 -4.38 -13.64
C PRO A 194 -20.96 -4.73 -13.28
N ASP A 195 -21.36 -6.00 -13.41
CA ASP A 195 -22.71 -6.44 -13.03
C ASP A 195 -22.94 -6.37 -11.52
N MET A 196 -21.88 -6.56 -10.72
CA MET A 196 -21.94 -6.39 -9.26
C MET A 196 -21.91 -4.91 -8.85
N ALA A 197 -21.61 -3.98 -9.76
CA ALA A 197 -21.77 -2.55 -9.50
C ALA A 197 -23.25 -2.12 -9.39
N ALA A 198 -24.19 -2.99 -9.76
CA ALA A 198 -25.62 -2.79 -9.53
C ALA A 198 -25.99 -2.86 -8.03
N ASP A 199 -25.16 -3.46 -7.19
CA ASP A 199 -25.28 -3.45 -5.72
C ASP A 199 -23.93 -3.12 -5.05
N PRO A 200 -23.57 -1.82 -4.98
CA PRO A 200 -22.32 -1.37 -4.39
C PRO A 200 -22.18 -1.75 -2.91
N MET A 201 -23.29 -1.86 -2.17
CA MET A 201 -23.25 -2.21 -0.75
C MET A 201 -22.85 -3.67 -0.55
N SER A 202 -23.44 -4.60 -1.30
CA SER A 202 -23.04 -6.00 -1.23
C SER A 202 -21.56 -6.20 -1.57
N MET A 203 -21.04 -5.45 -2.54
CA MET A 203 -19.62 -5.47 -2.86
C MET A 203 -18.74 -4.93 -1.73
N GLU A 204 -19.15 -3.83 -1.10
CA GLU A 204 -18.43 -3.30 0.05
C GLU A 204 -18.44 -4.30 1.22
N TYR A 205 -19.58 -4.92 1.54
CA TYR A 205 -19.66 -5.96 2.56
C TYR A 205 -18.80 -7.17 2.25
N PHE A 206 -18.77 -7.61 0.99
CA PHE A 206 -17.92 -8.72 0.56
C PHE A 206 -16.44 -8.39 0.76
N ILE A 207 -16.02 -7.18 0.39
CA ILE A 207 -14.64 -6.73 0.60
C ILE A 207 -14.32 -6.64 2.08
N GLU A 208 -15.19 -6.05 2.91
CA GLU A 208 -14.98 -5.98 4.36
C GLU A 208 -14.84 -7.38 4.98
N MET A 209 -15.65 -8.33 4.53
CA MET A 209 -15.58 -9.72 4.95
C MET A 209 -14.24 -10.37 4.53
N LEU A 210 -13.85 -10.27 3.26
CA LEU A 210 -12.57 -10.81 2.78
C LEU A 210 -11.38 -10.17 3.51
N MET A 211 -11.39 -8.85 3.67
CA MET A 211 -10.38 -8.10 4.41
C MET A 211 -10.29 -8.56 5.86
N SER A 212 -11.43 -8.88 6.48
CA SER A 212 -11.48 -9.42 7.83
C SER A 212 -10.85 -10.82 7.90
N PHE A 213 -11.15 -11.71 6.95
CA PHE A 213 -10.53 -13.04 6.90
C PHE A 213 -9.01 -12.95 6.70
N ILE A 214 -8.55 -12.15 5.73
CA ILE A 214 -7.12 -11.95 5.48
C ILE A 214 -6.44 -11.34 6.72
N SER A 215 -7.04 -10.31 7.31
CA SER A 215 -6.53 -9.68 8.52
C SER A 215 -6.39 -10.69 9.66
N VAL A 216 -7.42 -11.50 9.94
CA VAL A 216 -7.37 -12.51 11.00
C VAL A 216 -6.31 -13.56 10.72
N TRP A 217 -6.23 -14.03 9.48
CA TRP A 217 -5.27 -15.05 9.08
C TRP A 217 -3.82 -14.55 9.15
N MET A 218 -3.52 -13.43 8.51
CA MET A 218 -2.17 -12.87 8.42
C MET A 218 -1.69 -12.22 9.73
N SER A 219 -2.59 -11.89 10.66
CA SER A 219 -2.17 -11.38 11.99
C SER A 219 -1.64 -12.47 12.92
N GLN A 220 -1.81 -13.75 12.59
CA GLN A 220 -1.31 -14.86 13.40
C GLN A 220 0.23 -14.92 13.35
N PRO A 221 0.92 -15.19 14.47
CA PRO A 221 2.37 -15.39 14.46
C PRO A 221 2.80 -16.55 13.55
N GLU A 222 1.99 -17.62 13.55
CA GLU A 222 2.09 -18.75 12.62
C GLU A 222 0.74 -18.89 11.93
N PRO A 223 0.56 -18.33 10.73
CA PRO A 223 -0.71 -18.39 10.02
C PRO A 223 -1.15 -19.83 9.73
N GLU A 224 -2.45 -20.10 9.91
CA GLU A 224 -3.12 -21.34 9.51
C GLU A 224 -2.59 -21.83 8.13
N PRO A 225 -2.26 -23.12 7.98
CA PRO A 225 -1.75 -23.63 6.70
C PRO A 225 -2.70 -23.31 5.54
N LEU A 226 -2.13 -23.01 4.37
CA LEU A 226 -2.88 -22.61 3.18
C LEU A 226 -4.07 -23.53 2.87
N VAL A 227 -3.86 -24.85 2.91
CA VAL A 227 -4.89 -25.84 2.59
C VAL A 227 -6.05 -25.77 3.59
N ASP A 228 -5.76 -25.62 4.88
CA ASP A 228 -6.76 -25.53 5.93
C ASP A 228 -7.58 -24.25 5.82
N PHE A 229 -6.90 -23.12 5.57
CA PHE A 229 -7.55 -21.84 5.29
C PHE A 229 -8.46 -21.93 4.05
N GLN A 230 -7.98 -22.51 2.95
CA GLN A 230 -8.77 -22.69 1.73
C GLN A 230 -10.01 -23.55 1.98
N ASN A 231 -9.87 -24.66 2.72
CA ASN A 231 -11.00 -25.52 3.08
C ASN A 231 -12.02 -24.79 3.97
N ARG A 232 -11.54 -23.98 4.93
CA ARG A 232 -12.40 -23.14 5.78
C ARG A 232 -13.17 -22.12 4.92
N MET A 233 -12.49 -21.43 4.02
CA MET A 233 -13.13 -20.44 3.13
C MET A 233 -14.16 -21.09 2.20
N LYS A 234 -13.88 -22.26 1.62
CA LYS A 234 -14.85 -23.02 0.82
C LYS A 234 -16.13 -23.34 1.59
N LYS A 235 -16.02 -23.65 2.89
CA LYS A 235 -17.17 -23.94 3.74
C LYS A 235 -17.97 -22.69 4.12
N MET A 236 -17.31 -21.53 4.22
CA MET A 236 -17.95 -20.27 4.64
C MET A 236 -18.52 -19.45 3.48
N LEU A 237 -17.93 -19.57 2.30
CA LEU A 237 -18.24 -18.77 1.12
C LEU A 237 -18.87 -19.57 -0.04
N GLY A 238 -18.83 -20.90 0.04
CA GLY A 238 -19.38 -21.82 -0.96
C GLY A 238 -20.74 -22.35 -0.62
#